data_AF-A0A7V2T2B1-F1
#
_entry.id   AF-A0A7V2T2B1-F1
#
_cell.length_a   1.000
_cell.length_b   1.000
_cell.length_c   1.000
_cell.angle_alpha   90.00
_cell.angle_beta   90.00
_cell.angle_gamma   90.00
#
_symmetry.space_group_name_H-M   'P 1'
#
loop_
_entity.id
_entity.type
_entity.pdbx_description
1 polymer ?
#
loop_
_entity_poly.entity_id
_entity_poly.type
_entity_poly.pdbx_seq_one_letter_code
_entity_poly.pdbx_strand_id
1 'polypeptide(L)' 'MNEYKKRQYAYPLRLPDELREWVKDRACFNRRSFNVECNVMIEMAKEAIEEKERLGKPI' A
#
# COMPACT_ATOMS: atom_id res chain seq x y z
N MET A 1 4.32 30.19 12.47
CA MET A 1 4.43 29.30 11.29
C MET A 1 4.20 27.89 11.79
N ASN A 2 3.21 27.21 11.23
CA ASN A 2 2.51 26.06 11.83
C ASN A 2 3.27 24.76 11.53
N GLU A 3 4.03 24.20 12.49
CA GLU A 3 4.71 22.91 12.31
C GLU A 3 4.16 21.84 13.26
N TYR A 4 2.87 21.51 13.12
CA TYR A 4 2.39 20.20 13.53
C TYR A 4 2.87 19.17 12.50
N LYS A 5 4.13 18.72 12.60
CA LYS A 5 4.56 17.49 11.93
C LYS A 5 3.73 16.35 12.50
N LYS A 6 2.62 16.03 11.83
CA LYS A 6 1.74 14.90 12.15
C LYS A 6 2.63 13.67 12.18
N ARG A 7 2.87 13.13 13.39
CA ARG A 7 3.65 11.89 13.55
C ARG A 7 2.91 10.82 12.74
N GLN A 8 3.53 10.34 11.67
CA GLN A 8 3.02 9.17 10.98
C GLN A 8 3.29 7.97 11.90
N TYR A 9 2.22 7.42 12.48
CA TYR A 9 2.33 6.21 13.28
C TYR A 9 2.69 5.06 12.34
N ALA A 10 3.85 4.44 12.57
CA ALA A 10 4.23 3.23 11.86
C ALA A 10 3.43 2.05 12.43
N TYR A 11 2.72 1.34 11.56
CA TYR A 11 2.08 0.09 11.94
C TYR A 11 3.00 -1.08 11.54
N PRO A 12 3.39 -1.97 12.48
CA PRO A 12 4.27 -3.09 12.17
C PRO A 12 3.50 -4.18 11.40
N LEU A 13 3.58 -4.14 10.07
CA LEU A 13 2.97 -5.12 9.19
C LEU A 13 3.78 -6.42 9.16
N ARG A 14 3.11 -7.56 9.38
CA ARG A 14 3.71 -8.89 9.23
C ARG A 14 3.37 -9.44 7.85
N LEU A 15 4.37 -9.59 7.00
CA LEU A 15 4.26 -10.17 5.67
C LEU A 15 4.98 -11.51 5.62
N PRO A 16 4.46 -12.52 4.88
CA PRO A 16 5.24 -13.68 4.46
C PRO A 16 6.53 -13.23 3.77
N ASP A 17 7.62 -13.99 3.93
CA ASP A 17 8.94 -13.57 3.45
C ASP A 17 8.96 -13.39 1.93
N GLU A 18 8.36 -14.33 1.19
CA GLU A 18 8.25 -14.24 -0.29
C GLU A 18 7.54 -12.96 -0.73
N LEU A 19 6.42 -12.63 -0.09
CA LEU A 19 5.68 -11.41 -0.40
C LEU A 19 6.49 -10.16 -0.06
N ARG A 20 7.23 -10.18 1.05
CA ARG A 20 8.07 -9.05 1.46
C ARG A 20 9.17 -8.77 0.45
N GLU A 21 9.87 -9.81 -0.03
CA GLU A 21 10.92 -9.64 -1.04
C GLU A 21 10.34 -9.17 -2.37
N TRP A 22 9.21 -9.73 -2.79
CA TRP A 22 8.51 -9.27 -4.01
C TRP A 22 8.14 -7.78 -3.95
N VAL A 23 7.64 -7.28 -2.82
CA VAL A 23 7.32 -5.85 -2.66
C VAL A 23 8.59 -4.99 -2.68
N LYS A 24 9.71 -5.46 -2.12
CA LYS A 24 10.99 -4.72 -2.17
C LYS A 24 11.48 -4.55 -3.60
N ASP A 25 11.45 -5.62 -4.40
CA ASP A 25 11.90 -5.59 -5.79
C ASP A 25 11.05 -4.63 -6.62
N ARG A 26 9.73 -4.66 -6.43
CA ARG A 26 8.81 -3.69 -7.05
C ARG A 26 9.08 -2.25 -6.65
N ALA A 27 9.27 -2.00 -5.35
CA ALA A 27 9.57 -0.66 -4.85
C ALA A 27 10.87 -0.12 -5.46
N CYS A 28 11.89 -0.97 -5.58
CA CYS A 28 13.15 -0.66 -6.24
C CYS A 28 12.95 -0.32 -7.72
N PHE A 29 12.22 -1.17 -8.45
CA PHE A 29 11.88 -0.96 -9.86
C PHE A 29 11.15 0.37 -10.09
N ASN A 30 10.19 0.70 -9.23
CA ASN A 30 9.40 1.94 -9.30
C ASN A 30 10.10 3.17 -8.71
N ARG A 31 11.34 3.04 -8.22
CA ARG A 31 12.11 4.11 -7.55
C ARG A 31 11.34 4.76 -6.39
N ARG A 32 10.65 3.94 -5.59
CA ARG A 32 9.85 4.35 -4.43
C ARG A 32 10.36 3.64 -3.17
N SER A 33 10.01 4.18 -2.01
CA SER A 33 10.25 3.45 -0.76
C SER A 33 9.28 2.29 -0.63
N PHE A 34 9.67 1.26 0.12
CA PHE A 34 8.83 0.09 0.41
C PHE A 34 7.43 0.49 0.92
N ASN A 35 7.38 1.43 1.87
CA ASN A 35 6.12 1.90 2.45
C ASN A 35 5.24 2.62 1.42
N VAL A 36 5.83 3.42 0.52
CA VAL A 36 5.08 4.11 -0.53
C VAL A 36 4.52 3.10 -1.53
N GLU A 37 5.30 2.09 -1.92
CA GLU A 37 4.80 1.03 -2.81
C GLU A 37 3.65 0.24 -2.15
N CYS A 38 3.77 -0.11 -0.86
CA CYS A 38 2.67 -0.73 -0.11
C CYS A 38 1.38 0.12 -0.15
N ASN A 39 1.48 1.41 0.15
CA ASN A 39 0.32 2.31 0.16
C ASN A 39 -0.34 2.38 -1.22
N VAL A 40 0.45 2.53 -2.28
CA VAL A 40 -0.06 2.58 -3.66
C VAL A 40 -0.78 1.29 -4.02
N MET A 41 -0.21 0.12 -3.71
CA MET A 41 -0.85 -1.16 -4.00
C MET A 41 -2.14 -1.36 -3.20
N ILE A 42 -2.17 -0.93 -1.94
CA ILE A 42 -3.37 -1.00 -1.10
C ILE A 42 -4.46 -0.08 -1.62
N GLU A 43 -4.11 1.15 -2.05
CA GLU A 43 -5.05 2.10 -2.66
C GLU A 43 -5.64 1.53 -3.97
N MET A 44 -4.79 1.00 -4.85
CA MET A 44 -5.24 0.35 -6.09
C MET A 44 -6.16 -0.84 -5.83
N ALA A 45 -5.83 -1.67 -4.83
CA ALA A 45 -6.67 -2.81 -4.44
C ALA A 45 -8.02 -2.35 -3.87
N LYS A 46 -8.02 -1.31 -3.04
CA LYS A 46 -9.25 -0.69 -2.49
C LYS A 46 -10.15 -0.19 -3.61
N GLU A 47 -9.63 0.60 -4.55
CA GLU A 47 -10.41 1.13 -5.68
C GLU A 47 -11.00 0.00 -6.53
N ALA A 48 -10.23 -1.07 -6.79
CA ALA A 48 -10.71 -2.22 -7.55
C ALA A 48 -11.82 -3.00 -6.81
N ILE A 49 -11.75 -3.12 -5.49
CA ILE A 49 -12.80 -3.74 -4.67
C ILE A 49 -14.06 -2.88 -4.68
N GLU A 50 -13.93 -1.59 -4.40
CA GLU A 50 -15.06 -0.63 -4.38
C GLU A 50 -15.77 -0.59 -5.74
N GLU A 51 -15.02 -0.67 -6.84
CA GLU A 51 -15.61 -0.74 -8.18
C GLU A 51 -16.36 -2.05 -8.43
N LYS A 52 -15.84 -3.20 -7.98
CA LYS A 52 -16.55 -4.49 -8.08
C LYS A 52 -17.86 -4.47 -7.29
N GLU A 53 -17.82 -3.95 -6.06
CA GLU A 53 -19.00 -3.80 -5.20
C GLU A 53 -20.05 -2.89 -5.83
N ARG A 54 -19.63 -1.75 -6.40
CA ARG A 54 -20.52 -0.81 -7.11
C ARG A 54 -21.21 -1.44 -8.31
N LEU A 55 -20.53 -2.34 -9.02
CA LEU A 55 -21.07 -3.06 -10.18
C LEU A 55 -21.91 -4.29 -9.80
N GLY A 56 -22.08 -4.59 -8.50
CA GLY A 56 -22.82 -5.75 -8.02
C GLY A 56 -22.15 -7.09 -8.39
N LYS A 57 -20.84 -7.08 -8.68
CA LYS A 57 -20.08 -8.30 -8.97
C LYS A 57 -19.49 -8.83 -7.67
N PRO A 58 -19.60 -10.14 -7.38
CA PRO A 58 -18.99 -10.71 -6.18
C PRO A 58 -17.46 -10.53 -6.21
N ILE A 59 -16.87 -10.28 -5.03
CA ILE A 59 -15.44 -9.99 -4.83
C ILE A 59 -14.59 -11.23 -5.12
#